data_AF-A0A0F3R7J5-F1
#
_entry.id   AF-A0A0F3R7J5-F1
#
_cell.length_a   1.000
_cell.length_b   1.000
_cell.length_c   1.000
_cell.angle_alpha   90.00
_cell.angle_beta   90.00
_cell.angle_gamma   90.00
#
_symmetry.space_group_name_H-M   'P 1'
#
loop_
_entity.id
_entity.type
_entity.pdbx_description
1 polymer ?
#
loop_
_entity_poly.entity_id
_entity_poly.type
_entity_poly.pdbx_seq_one_letter_code
_entity_poly.pdbx_strand_id
1 'polypeptide(L)'
;MIRLVYLFLTLIISFKIYAKEYKGLTYNRYEKDKHVIYVLTIDPKNFGLKLVKAHNQVIGRETVDAIARRTNAVAAINGGFFEIAGSDDGRPSLTLMIDGKLFSLRTTTKLVNHRSK
;
A
#
# COMPACT_ATOMS: atom_id res chain seq x y z
N MET A 1 -37.61 28.41 -11.98
CA MET A 1 -36.18 28.81 -12.07
C MET A 1 -35.37 28.43 -10.83
N ILE A 2 -35.81 28.77 -9.61
CA ILE A 2 -35.04 28.50 -8.36
C ILE A 2 -34.63 27.02 -8.19
N ARG A 3 -35.54 26.07 -8.47
CA ARG A 3 -35.26 24.61 -8.37
C ARG A 3 -34.16 24.12 -9.32
N LEU A 4 -34.03 24.73 -10.50
CA LEU A 4 -33.02 24.38 -11.50
C LEU A 4 -31.64 24.90 -11.07
N VAL A 5 -31.59 26.08 -10.43
CA VAL A 5 -30.38 26.66 -9.86
C VAL A 5 -29.83 25.77 -8.73
N TYR A 6 -30.68 25.27 -7.84
CA TYR A 6 -30.26 24.33 -6.78
C TYR A 6 -29.71 23.02 -7.34
N LEU A 7 -30.33 22.46 -8.37
CA LEU A 7 -29.86 21.24 -9.02
C LEU A 7 -28.45 21.44 -9.61
N PHE A 8 -28.24 22.55 -10.33
CA PHE A 8 -26.94 22.91 -10.89
C PHE A 8 -25.90 23.16 -9.80
N LEU A 9 -26.26 23.83 -8.71
CA LEU A 9 -25.36 24.06 -7.58
C LEU A 9 -24.92 22.73 -6.93
N THR A 10 -25.87 21.81 -6.71
CA THR A 10 -25.56 20.48 -6.16
C THR A 10 -24.64 19.68 -7.08
N LEU A 11 -24.84 19.75 -8.40
CA LEU A 11 -24.01 19.07 -9.38
C LEU A 11 -22.57 19.61 -9.37
N ILE A 12 -22.40 20.93 -9.31
CA ILE A 12 -21.07 21.59 -9.26
C ILE A 12 -20.33 21.22 -7.97
N ILE A 13 -21.03 21.20 -6.83
CA ILE A 13 -20.45 20.83 -5.54
C ILE A 13 -20.02 19.36 -5.56
N SER A 14 -20.87 18.45 -6.05
CA SER A 14 -20.52 17.03 -6.22
C SER A 14 -19.34 16.81 -7.16
N PHE A 15 -19.21 17.61 -8.22
CA PHE A 15 -18.12 17.51 -9.18
C PHE A 15 -16.77 17.95 -8.58
N LYS A 16 -16.75 19.04 -7.80
CA LYS A 16 -15.53 19.49 -7.08
C LYS A 16 -15.07 18.50 -6.02
N ILE A 17 -15.99 17.77 -5.40
CA ILE A 17 -15.64 16.68 -4.47
C ILE A 17 -14.97 15.51 -5.22
N TYR A 18 -15.41 15.25 -6.45
CA TYR A 18 -14.88 14.17 -7.28
C TYR A 18 -13.47 14.46 -7.83
N ALA A 19 -13.20 15.72 -8.17
CA ALA A 19 -11.88 16.17 -8.63
C ALA A 19 -10.98 16.58 -7.46
N LYS A 20 -10.80 15.68 -6.48
CA LYS A 20 -9.92 15.92 -5.35
C LYS A 20 -8.46 15.86 -5.79
N GLU A 21 -7.88 17.02 -6.10
CA GLU A 21 -6.45 17.14 -6.31
C GLU A 21 -5.71 17.07 -4.98
N TYR A 22 -4.74 16.16 -4.92
CA TYR A 22 -3.87 15.99 -3.78
C TYR A 22 -2.57 16.76 -4.04
N LYS A 23 -2.46 17.96 -3.49
CA LYS A 23 -1.24 18.77 -3.61
C LYS A 23 -0.03 17.95 -3.12
N GLY A 24 0.98 17.82 -3.97
CA GLY A 24 2.18 17.02 -3.67
C GLY A 24 2.02 15.52 -3.92
N LEU A 25 0.94 15.07 -4.56
CA LEU A 25 0.78 13.72 -5.08
C LEU A 25 0.70 13.80 -6.60
N THR A 26 1.53 13.04 -7.31
CA THR A 26 1.39 12.87 -8.75
C THR A 26 1.39 11.40 -9.11
N TYR A 27 0.59 11.05 -10.12
CA TYR A 27 0.49 9.70 -10.66
C TYR A 27 0.75 9.77 -12.15
N ASN A 28 1.71 8.98 -12.62
CA ASN A 28 2.09 8.90 -14.03
C ASN A 28 2.08 7.45 -14.48
N ARG A 29 1.52 7.21 -15.66
CA ARG A 29 1.57 5.92 -16.36
C ARG A 29 2.49 6.07 -17.56
N TYR A 30 3.53 5.26 -17.61
CA TYR A 30 4.43 5.16 -18.75
C TYR A 30 4.20 3.85 -19.47
N GLU A 31 4.29 3.87 -20.80
CA GLU A 31 4.20 2.69 -21.62
C GLU A 31 5.38 2.65 -22.59
N LYS A 32 6.13 1.54 -22.58
CA LYS A 32 7.28 1.34 -23.44
C LYS A 32 7.46 -0.14 -23.73
N ASP A 33 7.58 -0.52 -25.00
CA ASP A 33 7.89 -1.89 -25.44
C ASP A 33 7.03 -2.97 -24.72
N LYS A 34 5.71 -2.76 -24.68
CA LYS A 34 4.69 -3.59 -23.99
C LYS A 34 4.75 -3.59 -22.45
N HIS A 35 5.64 -2.83 -21.85
CA HIS A 35 5.67 -2.63 -20.40
C HIS A 35 4.82 -1.43 -20.03
N VAL A 36 4.02 -1.59 -18.98
CA VAL A 36 3.26 -0.50 -18.36
C VAL A 36 3.84 -0.25 -16.97
N ILE A 37 4.32 0.96 -16.75
CA ILE A 37 4.95 1.38 -15.49
C ILE A 37 4.07 2.42 -14.84
N TYR A 38 3.69 2.17 -13.59
CA TYR A 38 2.93 3.10 -12.76
C TYR A 38 3.87 3.76 -11.76
N VAL A 39 3.94 5.08 -11.78
CA VAL A 39 4.78 5.87 -10.88
C VAL A 39 3.91 6.78 -10.05
N LEU A 40 4.00 6.61 -8.73
CA LEU A 40 3.42 7.50 -7.74
C LEU A 40 4.55 8.32 -7.12
N THR A 41 4.44 9.65 -7.17
CA THR A 41 5.38 10.55 -6.50
C THR A 41 4.64 11.34 -5.43
N ILE A 42 5.18 11.31 -4.22
CA ILE A 42 4.61 12.01 -3.06
C ILE A 42 5.61 13.04 -2.51
N ASP A 43 5.11 14.17 -2.04
CA ASP A 43 5.84 15.11 -1.21
C ASP A 43 5.68 14.68 0.26
N PRO A 44 6.75 14.24 0.93
CA PRO A 44 6.67 13.76 2.32
C PRO A 44 6.30 14.86 3.33
N LYS A 45 6.32 16.15 2.94
CA LYS A 45 5.79 17.24 3.78
C LYS A 45 4.27 17.26 3.84
N ASN A 46 3.60 16.72 2.81
CA ASN A 46 2.14 16.70 2.69
C ASN A 46 1.54 15.30 2.96
N PHE A 47 2.36 14.25 2.87
CA PHE A 47 1.90 12.86 3.02
C PHE A 47 2.73 12.08 4.04
N GLY A 48 2.04 11.35 4.92
CA GLY A 48 2.64 10.33 5.76
C GLY A 48 2.68 8.97 5.06
N LEU A 49 3.76 8.22 5.28
CA LEU A 49 3.88 6.81 4.89
C LEU A 49 3.57 5.91 6.08
N LYS A 50 2.77 4.87 5.86
CA LYS A 50 2.45 3.88 6.90
C LYS A 50 2.63 2.47 6.34
N LEU A 51 3.42 1.66 7.05
CA LEU A 51 3.49 0.22 6.81
C LEU A 51 2.27 -0.45 7.44
N VAL A 52 1.59 -1.31 6.68
CA VAL A 52 0.37 -1.99 7.12
C VAL A 52 0.49 -3.48 6.80
N LYS A 53 0.12 -4.33 7.76
CA LYS A 53 0.10 -5.79 7.60
C LYS A 53 -1.26 -6.26 7.10
N ALA A 54 -1.28 -7.33 6.31
CA ALA A 54 -2.50 -8.01 5.90
C ALA A 54 -3.37 -8.37 7.12
N HIS A 55 -4.66 -8.06 7.07
CA HIS A 55 -5.65 -8.30 8.13
C HIS A 55 -5.29 -7.73 9.52
N ASN A 56 -4.30 -6.83 9.61
CA ASN A 56 -3.65 -6.41 10.85
C ASN A 56 -2.94 -7.55 11.63
N GLN A 57 -2.78 -8.73 11.02
CA GLN A 57 -2.16 -9.91 11.61
C GLN A 57 -0.74 -10.10 11.06
N VAL A 58 -0.05 -11.19 11.40
CA VAL A 58 1.29 -11.50 10.83
C VAL A 58 1.18 -12.54 9.71
N ILE A 59 0.15 -13.38 9.75
CA ILE A 59 -0.15 -14.43 8.79
C ILE A 59 -1.35 -14.00 7.94
N GLY A 60 -1.42 -14.52 6.72
CA GLY A 60 -2.50 -14.25 5.76
C GLY A 60 -2.13 -13.20 4.71
N ARG A 61 -2.91 -13.17 3.63
CA ARG A 61 -2.69 -12.30 2.48
C ARG A 61 -3.93 -11.46 2.21
N GLU A 62 -3.72 -10.16 2.04
CA GLU A 62 -4.76 -9.18 1.75
C GLU A 62 -4.37 -8.41 0.48
N THR A 63 -5.35 -8.12 -0.38
CA THR A 63 -5.08 -7.34 -1.60
C THR A 63 -4.74 -5.89 -1.24
N VAL A 64 -3.91 -5.24 -2.07
CA VAL A 64 -3.53 -3.83 -1.87
C VAL A 64 -4.76 -2.91 -1.86
N ASP A 65 -5.75 -3.18 -2.71
CA ASP A 65 -7.02 -2.44 -2.73
C ASP A 65 -7.79 -2.58 -1.41
N ALA A 66 -7.91 -3.79 -0.85
CA ALA A 66 -8.58 -4.01 0.42
C ALA A 66 -7.86 -3.28 1.57
N ILE A 67 -6.52 -3.34 1.62
CA ILE A 67 -5.71 -2.59 2.59
C ILE A 67 -5.96 -1.08 2.43
N ALA A 68 -5.89 -0.56 1.20
CA ALA A 68 -6.08 0.86 0.94
C ALA A 68 -7.45 1.35 1.41
N ARG A 69 -8.53 0.60 1.07
CA ARG A 69 -9.89 0.94 1.50
C ARG A 69 -10.06 0.93 3.00
N ARG A 70 -9.65 -0.15 3.69
CA ARG A 70 -9.85 -0.26 5.15
C ARG A 70 -9.00 0.72 5.95
N THR A 71 -7.92 1.24 5.37
CA THR A 71 -7.04 2.23 6.00
C THR A 71 -7.29 3.65 5.53
N ASN A 72 -8.25 3.85 4.63
CA ASN A 72 -8.53 5.13 3.98
C ASN A 72 -7.26 5.79 3.38
N ALA A 73 -6.40 4.96 2.78
CA ALA A 73 -5.18 5.43 2.13
C ALA A 73 -5.51 6.11 0.79
N VAL A 74 -4.87 7.24 0.53
CA VAL A 74 -5.00 7.94 -0.77
C VAL A 74 -4.38 7.13 -1.91
N ALA A 75 -3.33 6.37 -1.62
CA ALA A 75 -2.72 5.40 -2.51
C ALA A 75 -1.97 4.34 -1.70
N ALA A 76 -1.77 3.16 -2.27
CA ALA A 76 -1.00 2.07 -1.68
C ALA A 76 -0.31 1.23 -2.76
N ILE A 77 0.79 0.58 -2.38
CA ILE A 77 1.51 -0.40 -3.20
C ILE A 77 1.75 -1.66 -2.36
N ASN A 78 2.09 -2.78 -2.99
CA ASN A 78 2.56 -3.95 -2.24
C ASN A 78 3.89 -3.65 -1.53
N GLY A 79 4.09 -4.28 -0.38
CA GLY A 79 5.31 -4.14 0.43
C GLY A 79 6.37 -5.19 0.09
N GLY A 80 7.04 -5.68 1.13
CA GLY A 80 8.09 -6.70 1.02
C GLY A 80 7.58 -8.11 0.69
N PHE A 81 8.52 -9.04 0.57
CA PHE A 81 8.27 -10.46 0.32
C PHE A 81 7.55 -11.16 1.49
N PHE A 82 6.76 -12.17 1.15
CA PHE A 82 6.02 -13.00 2.09
C PHE A 82 5.96 -14.44 1.59
N GLU A 83 5.79 -15.37 2.53
CA GLU A 83 5.62 -16.79 2.25
C GLU A 83 4.33 -17.05 1.46
N ILE A 84 4.37 -17.99 0.53
CA ILE A 84 3.23 -18.41 -0.28
C ILE A 84 2.89 -19.85 0.05
N ALA A 85 1.63 -20.09 0.44
CA ALA A 85 1.09 -21.38 0.84
C ALA A 85 1.71 -21.96 2.13
N GLY A 86 1.21 -23.12 2.55
CA GLY A 86 1.63 -23.78 3.79
C GLY A 86 1.11 -23.11 5.06
N SER A 87 1.64 -23.52 6.22
CA SER A 87 1.24 -23.01 7.54
C SER A 87 1.63 -21.55 7.77
N ASP A 88 2.58 -21.03 7.00
CA ASP A 88 3.09 -19.67 7.11
C ASP A 88 2.59 -18.74 5.99
N ASP A 89 1.56 -19.11 5.21
CA ASP A 89 1.06 -18.29 4.09
C ASP A 89 0.83 -16.82 4.50
N GLY A 90 1.49 -15.89 3.81
CA GLY A 90 1.44 -14.45 4.08
C GLY A 90 2.39 -13.94 5.16
N ARG A 91 3.16 -14.79 5.83
CA ARG A 91 4.20 -14.37 6.79
C ARG A 91 5.28 -13.56 6.08
N PRO A 92 5.72 -12.39 6.60
CA PRO A 92 6.84 -11.64 6.03
C PRO A 92 8.15 -12.44 6.09
N SER A 93 8.80 -12.64 4.94
CA SER A 93 10.04 -13.44 4.83
C SER A 93 11.30 -12.71 5.30
N LEU A 94 11.23 -11.38 5.39
CA LEU A 94 12.32 -10.51 5.82
C LEU A 94 11.94 -9.75 7.10
N THR A 95 12.89 -8.97 7.61
CA THR A 95 12.66 -8.13 8.77
C THR A 95 11.50 -7.16 8.52
N LEU A 96 10.44 -7.28 9.32
CA LEU A 96 9.32 -6.34 9.34
C LEU A 96 9.22 -5.74 10.73
N MET A 97 9.39 -4.42 10.80
CA MET A 97 9.18 -3.63 12.00
C MET A 97 8.19 -2.50 11.68
N ILE A 98 7.17 -2.34 12.52
CA ILE A 98 6.18 -1.28 12.39
C ILE A 98 6.04 -0.61 13.75
N ASP A 99 6.17 0.71 13.78
CA ASP A 99 6.07 1.53 15.00
C ASP A 99 6.97 1.01 16.14
N GLY A 100 8.19 0.60 15.81
CA GLY A 100 9.17 0.04 16.76
C GLY A 100 8.91 -1.41 17.20
N LYS A 101 7.79 -2.03 16.79
CA LYS A 101 7.49 -3.43 17.09
C LYS A 101 7.97 -4.36 15.98
N LEU A 102 8.78 -5.35 16.34
CA LEU A 102 9.29 -6.38 15.44
C LEU A 102 8.22 -7.48 15.23
N PHE A 103 7.92 -7.78 13.97
CA PHE A 103 6.92 -8.80 13.57
C PHE A 103 7.52 -9.98 12.82
N SER A 104 8.63 -9.76 12.10
CA SER A 104 9.45 -10.81 11.50
C SER A 104 10.90 -10.35 11.54
N LEU A 105 11.83 -11.29 11.65
CA LEU A 105 13.27 -11.02 11.65
C LEU A 105 13.92 -11.93 10.63
N ARG A 106 14.73 -11.35 9.73
CA ARG A 106 15.59 -12.16 8.88
C ARG A 106 16.70 -12.77 9.73
N THR A 107 16.55 -14.05 10.10
CA THR A 107 17.64 -14.81 10.70
C THR A 107 18.49 -15.41 9.60
N THR A 108 19.70 -14.87 9.37
CA THR A 108 20.72 -15.60 8.62
C THR A 108 21.23 -16.73 9.51
N THR A 109 20.65 -17.92 9.38
CA THR A 109 21.30 -19.13 9.88
C THR A 109 22.52 -19.36 8.98
N LYS A 110 23.72 -18.94 9.42
CA LYS A 110 24.93 -19.55 8.90
C LYS A 110 24.79 -21.03 9.21
N LEU A 111 24.61 -21.85 8.17
CA LEU A 111 24.79 -23.29 8.27
C LEU A 111 26.26 -23.53 8.65
N VAL A 112 26.59 -23.44 9.93
CA VAL A 112 27.82 -24.03 10.46
C VAL A 112 27.51 -25.53 10.53
N ASN A 113 27.61 -26.19 9.39
CA ASN A 113 27.73 -27.64 9.33
C ASN A 113 29.06 -27.99 10.01
N HIS A 114 29.01 -28.19 11.32
CA HIS A 114 30.09 -28.85 12.04
C HIS A 114 30.06 -30.33 11.64
N ARG A 115 30.66 -30.66 10.50
CA ARG A 115 31.02 -32.05 10.19
C ARG A 115 32.11 -32.44 11.18
N SER A 116 31.76 -33.14 12.25
CA SER A 116 32.74 -33.94 12.99
C SER A 116 33.22 -35.02 12.02
N LYS A 117 34.49 -34.96 11.65
CA LYS A 117 35.25 -36.15 11.26
C LYS A 117 35.87 -36.74 12.51
#